data_AF-A7GNC5-F1
#
_entry.id   AF-A7GNC5-F1
#
_cell.length_a   1.000
_cell.length_b   1.000
_cell.length_c   1.000
_cell.angle_alpha   90.00
_cell.angle_beta   90.00
_cell.angle_gamma   90.00
#
_symmetry.space_group_name_H-M   'P 1'
#
loop_
_entity.id
_entity.type
_entity.pdbx_description
1 polymer ?
#
loop_
_entity_poly.entity_id
_entity_poly.type
_entity_poly.pdbx_seq_one_letter_code
_entity_poly.pdbx_strand_id
1 'polypeptide(L)'
;MTKTKLLVSSVITSLMATTVSGCTQDLPPKPKDKSCSKWKWDDEMGVWRCNDGYSSHGGAYYYGGKYYRNKDTLTKSSEFKSYQASSKFKGGIGSGTKGGFGG
;
A
#
# COMPACT_ATOMS: atom_id res chain seq x y z
N MET A 1 27.25 36.21 18.16
CA MET A 1 26.56 36.77 16.97
C MET A 1 26.23 35.62 16.02
N THR A 2 25.02 35.08 16.11
CA THR A 2 24.48 34.01 15.26
C THR A 2 24.02 34.59 13.92
N LYS A 3 24.55 34.12 12.78
CA LYS A 3 24.00 34.38 11.43
C LYS A 3 24.21 33.20 10.48
N THR A 4 23.21 32.32 10.50
CA THR A 4 22.57 31.60 9.37
C THR A 4 23.27 31.58 8.02
N LYS A 5 23.31 30.40 7.39
CA LYS A 5 22.70 30.18 6.05
C LYS A 5 22.61 28.68 5.72
N LEU A 6 21.39 28.16 5.89
CA LEU A 6 20.92 26.91 5.31
C LEU A 6 20.98 27.01 3.78
N LEU A 7 21.72 26.13 3.13
CA LEU A 7 21.61 25.87 1.68
C LEU A 7 21.08 24.45 1.50
N VAL A 8 19.76 24.30 1.67
CA VAL A 8 19.02 23.12 1.26
C VAL A 8 18.91 23.18 -0.27
N SER A 9 19.88 22.59 -0.94
CA SER A 9 19.96 22.50 -2.39
C SER A 9 19.54 21.10 -2.82
N SER A 10 18.24 20.92 -3.06
CA SER A 10 17.68 19.94 -4.01
C SER A 10 16.15 19.88 -3.87
N VAL A 11 15.46 20.95 -4.25
CA VAL A 11 14.05 20.85 -4.63
C VAL A 11 14.04 20.18 -6.00
N ILE A 12 13.82 18.86 -6.02
CA ILE A 12 13.50 18.16 -7.27
C ILE A 12 12.02 18.46 -7.54
N THR A 13 11.83 19.35 -8.50
CA THR A 13 10.55 19.73 -9.09
C THR A 13 9.95 18.52 -9.79
N SER A 14 8.94 17.90 -9.19
CA SER A 14 7.98 17.08 -9.93
C SER A 14 6.58 17.43 -9.46
N LEU A 15 6.08 18.55 -9.98
CA LEU A 15 4.65 18.89 -10.00
C LEU A 15 3.93 17.84 -10.86
N MET A 16 3.50 16.75 -10.26
CA MET A 16 2.38 15.97 -10.80
C MET A 16 1.10 16.58 -10.25
N ALA A 17 0.61 17.59 -10.96
CA ALA A 17 -0.75 18.07 -10.79
C ALA A 17 -1.70 17.03 -11.41
N THR A 18 -2.33 16.22 -10.57
CA THR A 18 -3.56 15.51 -10.90
C THR A 18 -4.65 15.96 -9.94
N THR A 19 -5.31 17.08 -10.26
CA THR A 19 -6.59 17.44 -9.66
C THR A 19 -7.69 16.63 -10.35
N VAL A 20 -8.10 15.52 -9.73
CA VAL A 20 -9.43 14.95 -9.91
C VAL A 20 -10.06 14.85 -8.52
N SER A 21 -10.91 15.81 -8.22
CA SER A 21 -11.82 15.78 -7.08
C SER A 21 -12.92 14.75 -7.37
N GLY A 22 -12.77 13.56 -6.79
CA GLY A 22 -13.77 12.50 -6.87
C GLY A 22 -13.22 11.18 -6.34
N CYS A 23 -13.19 10.99 -5.02
CA CYS A 23 -12.87 9.75 -4.31
C CYS A 23 -11.91 8.79 -5.04
N THR A 24 -10.76 9.29 -5.50
CA THR A 24 -9.70 8.43 -6.03
C THR A 24 -9.09 7.71 -4.84
N GLN A 25 -9.54 6.49 -4.58
CA GLN A 25 -8.85 5.62 -3.64
C GLN A 25 -7.39 5.51 -4.14
N ASP A 26 -6.48 6.09 -3.37
CA ASP A 26 -5.06 6.22 -3.64
C ASP A 26 -4.40 4.83 -3.51
N LEU A 27 -4.76 3.89 -4.38
CA LEU A 27 -4.28 2.52 -4.30
C LEU A 27 -2.82 2.46 -4.75
N PRO A 28 -1.98 1.66 -4.06
CA PRO A 28 -0.62 1.42 -4.51
C PRO A 28 -0.65 0.75 -5.88
N PRO A 29 0.39 0.94 -6.71
CA PRO A 29 0.45 0.33 -8.04
C PRO A 29 0.35 -1.20 -7.93
N LYS A 30 -0.28 -1.80 -8.95
CA LYS A 30 -0.39 -3.25 -9.06
C LYS A 30 1.00 -3.90 -9.08
N PRO A 31 1.17 -5.08 -8.48
CA PRO A 31 2.42 -5.82 -8.58
C PRO A 31 2.73 -6.15 -10.04
N LYS A 32 4.01 -6.07 -10.43
CA LYS A 32 4.48 -6.40 -11.79
C LYS A 32 4.83 -7.88 -11.96
N ASP A 33 4.33 -8.73 -11.05
CA ASP A 33 4.69 -10.15 -11.02
C ASP A 33 3.90 -10.94 -12.08
N LYS A 34 4.60 -11.76 -12.86
CA LYS A 34 4.02 -12.59 -13.93
C LYS A 34 3.26 -13.81 -13.40
N SER A 35 3.43 -14.14 -12.13
CA SER A 35 2.78 -15.30 -11.49
C SER A 35 1.27 -15.10 -11.31
N CYS A 36 0.78 -13.87 -11.47
CA CYS A 36 -0.64 -13.58 -11.47
C CYS A 36 -1.03 -12.59 -12.57
N SER A 37 -1.92 -13.02 -13.45
CA SER A 37 -2.43 -12.19 -14.55
C SER A 37 -3.51 -11.20 -14.08
N LYS A 38 -4.22 -11.54 -13.00
CA LYS A 38 -5.38 -10.78 -12.49
C LYS A 38 -5.18 -10.36 -11.05
N TRP A 39 -4.92 -9.09 -10.83
CA TRP A 39 -4.80 -8.50 -9.49
C TRP A 39 -6.11 -7.87 -9.04
N LYS A 40 -6.54 -8.20 -7.83
CA LYS A 40 -7.69 -7.61 -7.14
C LYS A 40 -7.20 -6.96 -5.85
N TRP A 41 -7.59 -5.72 -5.60
CA TRP A 41 -7.28 -5.05 -4.35
C TRP A 41 -8.17 -5.61 -3.24
N ASP A 42 -7.59 -5.82 -2.06
CA ASP A 42 -8.29 -6.22 -0.86
C ASP A 42 -8.30 -5.04 0.11
N ASP A 43 -9.43 -4.34 0.22
CA ASP A 43 -9.60 -3.17 1.08
C ASP A 43 -9.54 -3.51 2.58
N GLU A 44 -9.78 -4.76 2.96
CA GLU A 44 -9.71 -5.19 4.36
C GLU A 44 -8.25 -5.34 4.80
N MET A 45 -7.44 -5.97 3.94
CA MET A 45 -6.04 -6.25 4.21
C MET A 45 -5.11 -5.14 3.71
N GLY A 46 -5.60 -4.24 2.85
CA GLY A 46 -4.82 -3.18 2.23
C GLY A 46 -3.71 -3.70 1.35
N VAL A 47 -3.94 -4.80 0.63
CA VAL A 47 -2.94 -5.46 -0.24
C VAL A 47 -3.56 -5.97 -1.54
N TRP A 48 -2.71 -6.25 -2.51
CA TRP A 48 -3.13 -6.89 -3.75
C TRP A 48 -3.26 -8.40 -3.57
N ARG A 49 -4.39 -8.96 -3.98
CA ARG A 49 -4.63 -10.41 -4.04
C ARG A 49 -4.64 -10.87 -5.49
N CYS A 50 -4.06 -12.02 -5.76
CA CYS A 50 -4.22 -12.68 -7.04
C CYS A 50 -5.65 -13.24 -7.16
N ASN A 51 -6.39 -12.83 -8.18
CA ASN A 51 -7.73 -13.31 -8.50
C ASN A 51 -7.74 -14.23 -9.74
N ASP A 52 -6.56 -14.70 -10.16
CA ASP A 52 -6.43 -15.59 -11.30
C ASP A 52 -6.58 -17.05 -10.86
N GLY A 53 -7.76 -17.63 -11.05
CA GLY A 53 -8.05 -19.02 -10.66
C GLY A 53 -7.31 -20.09 -11.47
N TYR A 54 -6.70 -19.70 -12.60
CA TYR A 54 -5.88 -20.61 -13.43
C TYR A 54 -4.41 -20.62 -13.01
N SER A 55 -4.00 -19.69 -12.13
CA SER A 55 -2.65 -19.65 -11.58
C SER A 55 -2.55 -20.53 -10.33
N SER A 56 -1.39 -21.14 -10.12
CA SER A 56 -1.02 -21.82 -8.86
C SER A 56 -1.07 -20.91 -7.63
N HIS A 57 -1.16 -19.59 -7.84
CA HIS A 57 -1.27 -18.57 -6.80
C HIS A 57 -2.66 -17.92 -6.73
N GLY A 58 -3.66 -18.50 -7.39
CA GLY A 58 -5.05 -18.02 -7.35
C GLY A 58 -5.57 -17.89 -5.92
N GLY A 59 -6.01 -16.70 -5.54
CA GLY A 59 -6.50 -16.37 -4.20
C GLY A 59 -5.43 -15.96 -3.19
N ALA A 60 -4.14 -15.99 -3.54
CA ALA A 60 -3.06 -15.61 -2.64
C ALA A 60 -2.92 -14.08 -2.51
N TYR A 61 -2.61 -13.61 -1.31
CA TYR A 61 -2.29 -12.21 -1.01
C TYR A 61 -0.82 -11.94 -1.31
N TYR A 62 -0.52 -10.79 -1.90
CA TYR A 62 0.83 -10.38 -2.25
C TYR A 62 1.25 -9.17 -1.44
N TYR A 63 2.31 -9.33 -0.66
CA TYR A 63 2.89 -8.26 0.14
C TYR A 63 4.40 -8.44 0.27
N GLY A 64 5.17 -7.37 0.11
CA GLY A 64 6.62 -7.40 0.28
C GLY A 64 7.36 -8.36 -0.64
N GLY A 65 6.84 -8.66 -1.83
CA GLY A 65 7.44 -9.63 -2.76
C GLY A 65 7.11 -11.10 -2.47
N LYS A 66 6.24 -11.38 -1.50
CA LYS A 66 5.85 -12.75 -1.12
C LYS A 66 4.35 -12.98 -1.33
N TYR A 67 4.01 -14.25 -1.60
CA TYR A 67 2.64 -14.74 -1.71
C TYR A 67 2.22 -15.45 -0.42
N TYR A 68 1.05 -15.09 0.09
CA TYR A 68 0.44 -15.66 1.28
C TYR A 68 -0.87 -16.33 0.89
N ARG A 69 -1.04 -17.62 1.18
CA ARG A 69 -2.20 -18.40 0.73
C ARG A 69 -3.53 -17.94 1.32
N ASN A 70 -3.49 -17.36 2.51
CA ASN A 70 -4.68 -16.99 3.28
C ASN A 70 -4.36 -15.79 4.19
N LYS A 71 -5.41 -15.15 4.73
CA LYS A 71 -5.27 -13.96 5.58
C LYS A 71 -4.41 -14.25 6.80
N ASP A 72 -4.58 -15.41 7.42
CA ASP A 72 -3.86 -15.80 8.63
C ASP A 72 -2.34 -15.87 8.42
N THR A 73 -1.89 -16.36 7.26
CA THR A 73 -0.45 -16.40 6.97
C THR A 73 0.11 -15.01 6.71
N LEU A 74 -0.68 -14.12 6.09
CA LEU A 74 -0.32 -12.73 5.90
C LEU A 74 -0.23 -11.98 7.24
N THR A 75 -1.26 -12.05 8.09
CA THR A 75 -1.30 -11.34 9.38
C THR A 75 -0.28 -11.84 10.40
N LYS A 76 0.15 -13.10 10.28
CA LYS A 76 1.23 -13.65 11.11
C LYS A 76 2.62 -13.13 10.72
N SER A 77 2.80 -12.67 9.48
CA SER A 77 4.07 -12.13 8.99
C SER A 77 4.46 -10.85 9.73
N SER A 78 5.71 -10.79 10.20
CA SER A 78 6.25 -9.58 10.85
C SER A 78 6.25 -8.38 9.91
N GLU A 79 6.56 -8.58 8.62
CA GLU A 79 6.55 -7.53 7.60
C GLU A 79 5.17 -6.91 7.44
N PHE A 80 4.13 -7.74 7.42
CA PHE A 80 2.76 -7.27 7.34
C PHE A 80 2.28 -6.62 8.65
N LYS A 81 2.69 -7.13 9.81
CA LYS A 81 2.38 -6.47 11.10
C LYS A 81 2.98 -5.07 11.16
N SER A 82 4.22 -4.90 10.71
CA SER A 82 4.85 -3.58 10.61
C SER A 82 4.13 -2.67 9.63
N TYR A 83 3.66 -3.20 8.50
CA TYR A 83 2.82 -2.47 7.55
C TYR A 83 1.50 -2.02 8.16
N GLN A 84 0.80 -2.93 8.83
CA GLN A 84 -0.48 -2.71 9.48
C GLN A 84 -0.37 -1.65 10.58
N ALA A 85 0.75 -1.60 11.31
CA ALA A 85 1.04 -0.58 12.30
C ALA A 85 1.53 0.75 11.69
N SER A 86 1.82 0.80 10.38
CA SER A 86 2.35 1.99 9.73
C SER A 86 1.25 2.90 9.20
N SER A 87 1.55 4.19 9.07
CA SER A 87 0.67 5.17 8.41
C SER A 87 0.46 4.90 6.92
N LYS A 88 1.19 3.95 6.33
CA LYS A 88 1.02 3.52 4.94
C LYS A 88 -0.01 2.41 4.78
N PHE A 89 -0.54 1.88 5.89
CA PHE A 89 -1.58 0.87 5.86
C PHE A 89 -2.83 1.42 5.17
N LYS A 90 -3.22 0.79 4.07
CA LYS A 90 -4.43 1.16 3.31
C LYS A 90 -5.56 0.13 3.49
N GLY A 91 -5.48 -0.73 4.52
CA GLY A 91 -6.49 -1.74 4.84
C GLY A 91 -7.42 -1.33 5.98
N GLY A 92 -8.56 -2.02 6.09
CA GLY A 92 -9.55 -1.86 7.15
C GLY A 92 -10.75 -0.99 6.75
N ILE A 93 -11.89 -1.19 7.43
CA ILE A 93 -13.11 -0.39 7.30
C ILE A 93 -12.76 1.05 7.71
N GLY A 94 -12.40 1.89 6.74
CA GLY A 94 -11.92 3.25 7.01
C GLY A 94 -10.87 3.82 6.05
N SER A 95 -10.49 3.13 4.97
CA SER A 95 -9.48 3.60 4.00
C SER A 95 -9.91 4.82 3.14
N GLY A 96 -10.98 5.52 3.55
CA GLY A 96 -11.36 6.85 3.09
C GLY A 96 -11.62 7.77 4.29
N THR A 97 -10.57 8.45 4.77
CA THR A 97 -10.62 9.65 5.65
C THR A 97 -11.60 9.65 6.83
N LYS A 98 -11.12 9.39 8.06
CA LYS A 98 -11.14 10.35 9.20
C LYS A 98 -10.76 9.67 10.53
N GLY A 99 -9.68 10.18 11.13
CA GLY A 99 -9.56 10.38 12.58
C GLY A 99 -9.05 9.20 13.42
N GLY A 100 -7.94 9.41 14.13
CA GLY A 100 -7.70 8.74 15.41
C GLY A 100 -6.60 7.69 15.45
N PHE A 101 -5.36 8.06 15.10
CA PHE A 101 -4.20 7.47 15.76
C PHE A 101 -3.45 8.60 16.45
N GLY A 102 -3.81 8.85 17.70
CA GLY A 102 -3.11 9.75 18.60
C GLY A 102 -3.41 9.29 20.02
N GLY A 103 -2.35 8.79 20.68
CA GLY A 103 -2.13 8.59 22.11
C GLY A 103 -3.29 8.73 23.09
#